data_AF-A0A7Y9WQQ4-F1
#
_entry.id   AF-A0A7Y9WQQ4-F1
#
_cell.length_a   1.000
_cell.length_b   1.000
_cell.length_c   1.000
_cell.angle_alpha   90.00
_cell.angle_beta   90.00
_cell.angle_gamma   90.00
#
_symmetry.space_group_name_H-M   'P 1'
#
loop_
_entity.id
_entity.type
_entity.pdbx_description
1 polymer ?
#
loop_
_entity_poly.entity_id
_entity_poly.type
_entity_poly.pdbx_seq_one_letter_code
_entity_poly.pdbx_strand_id
1 'polypeptide(L)'
;MSTFKPVFSSALQRLAKPSALFSIGLLIASATLVADASAASFKCNGKSSASEKIVCKDPALSALDDHLATAWQHARDTTLDAGALEAARTQQWLWRQHHCSDQACVKSWYDRRIAELDADDEQAKRARSEAFDASLAKQNLAPSAADAVRKMKGAAVANATTASAQ
;
A
#
# COMPACT_ATOMS: atom_id res chain seq x y z
N MET A 1 20.20 -57.75 -9.02
CA MET A 1 19.53 -57.56 -10.33
C MET A 1 19.57 -56.07 -10.62
N SER A 2 20.74 -55.52 -10.97
CA SER A 2 21.19 -55.29 -12.36
C SER A 2 20.26 -54.30 -13.07
N THR A 3 20.53 -52.99 -12.99
CA THR A 3 21.25 -52.15 -13.98
C THR A 3 20.59 -52.12 -15.36
N PHE A 4 20.26 -50.93 -15.86
CA PHE A 4 20.89 -50.29 -17.06
C PHE A 4 20.03 -49.14 -17.59
N LYS A 5 20.68 -48.01 -17.89
CA LYS A 5 20.18 -46.85 -18.66
C LYS A 5 20.34 -47.12 -20.17
N PRO A 6 19.50 -46.55 -21.06
CA PRO A 6 19.89 -46.26 -22.45
C PRO A 6 20.36 -44.79 -22.54
N VAL A 7 21.64 -44.53 -22.84
CA VAL A 7 22.27 -44.40 -24.17
C VAL A 7 21.74 -43.19 -24.96
N PHE A 8 22.44 -42.06 -24.80
CA PHE A 8 22.51 -40.99 -25.80
C PHE A 8 23.46 -41.45 -26.91
N SER A 9 23.04 -41.32 -28.17
CA SER A 9 23.93 -41.47 -29.33
C SER A 9 23.79 -40.28 -30.27
N SER A 10 24.93 -39.72 -30.61
CA SER A 10 25.15 -38.51 -31.40
C SER A 10 25.29 -38.87 -32.88
N ALA A 11 24.74 -38.05 -33.80
CA ALA A 11 25.31 -37.97 -35.15
C ALA A 11 24.98 -36.63 -35.85
N LEU A 12 26.07 -36.01 -36.28
CA LEU A 12 26.25 -34.77 -37.04
C LEU A 12 25.52 -34.72 -38.39
N GLN A 13 25.27 -33.49 -38.89
CA GLN A 13 25.65 -32.99 -40.24
C GLN A 13 25.18 -31.53 -40.40
N ARG A 14 26.07 -30.52 -40.43
CA ARG A 14 26.89 -29.96 -41.53
C ARG A 14 26.37 -28.57 -41.98
N LEU A 15 27.20 -27.57 -41.62
CA LEU A 15 27.48 -26.26 -42.22
C LEU A 15 26.89 -25.93 -43.60
N ALA A 16 26.34 -24.72 -43.76
CA ALA A 16 26.97 -23.61 -44.53
C ALA A 16 26.09 -22.34 -44.56
N LYS A 17 26.70 -21.17 -44.28
CA LYS A 17 26.20 -19.81 -44.61
C LYS A 17 26.68 -19.42 -46.03
N PRO A 18 25.99 -18.50 -46.73
CA PRO A 18 26.58 -17.16 -46.96
C PRO A 18 25.54 -16.03 -46.88
N SER A 19 25.81 -14.92 -46.19
CA SER A 19 26.50 -13.69 -46.65
C SER A 19 25.68 -12.84 -47.63
N ALA A 20 25.18 -11.69 -47.17
CA ALA A 20 25.44 -10.37 -47.79
C ALA A 20 24.67 -9.27 -47.06
N LEU A 21 25.39 -8.18 -46.81
CA LEU A 21 25.01 -6.93 -46.20
C LEU A 21 24.11 -6.13 -47.15
N PHE A 22 22.98 -5.60 -46.66
CA PHE A 22 22.35 -4.42 -47.25
C PHE A 22 21.66 -3.57 -46.17
N SER A 23 22.03 -2.29 -46.17
CA SER A 23 21.25 -1.13 -45.71
C SER A 23 21.24 -0.80 -44.22
N ILE A 24 22.29 -0.06 -43.84
CA ILE A 24 22.21 1.02 -42.84
C ILE A 24 21.12 2.00 -43.26
N GLY A 25 20.15 2.25 -42.39
CA GLY A 25 19.26 3.40 -42.54
C GLY A 25 17.84 3.17 -42.06
N LEU A 26 17.61 3.30 -40.75
CA LEU A 26 16.58 4.18 -40.19
C LEU A 26 16.77 4.26 -38.67
N LEU A 27 17.51 5.26 -38.19
CA LEU A 27 17.48 5.67 -36.78
C LEU A 27 16.09 6.29 -36.54
N ILE A 28 15.12 5.45 -36.16
CA ILE A 28 13.82 5.93 -35.70
C ILE A 28 14.08 6.60 -34.34
N ALA A 29 14.08 7.93 -34.36
CA ALA A 29 14.10 8.77 -33.16
C ALA A 29 12.91 8.38 -32.28
N SER A 30 13.19 7.58 -31.26
CA SER A 30 12.23 7.19 -30.24
C SER A 30 12.02 8.42 -29.34
N ALA A 31 11.09 9.30 -29.71
CA ALA A 31 10.61 10.34 -28.82
C ALA A 31 9.83 9.65 -27.68
N THR A 32 10.56 9.21 -26.65
CA THR A 32 9.96 8.84 -25.38
C THR A 32 9.40 10.12 -24.77
N LEU A 33 8.11 10.37 -24.96
CA LEU A 33 7.38 11.25 -24.06
C LEU A 33 7.54 10.65 -22.67
N VAL A 34 8.43 11.23 -21.87
CA VAL A 34 8.49 11.01 -20.43
C VAL A 34 7.20 11.62 -19.91
N ALA A 35 6.14 10.82 -19.83
CA ALA A 35 5.00 11.17 -19.00
C ALA A 35 5.55 11.23 -17.58
N ASP A 36 5.50 12.40 -16.95
CA ASP A 36 5.76 12.56 -15.53
C ASP A 36 4.93 11.51 -14.79
N ALA A 37 5.61 10.47 -14.30
CA ALA A 37 4.98 9.44 -13.51
C ALA A 37 4.75 10.04 -12.11
N SER A 38 3.65 10.78 -11.93
CA SER A 38 3.13 11.02 -10.59
C SER A 38 2.78 9.65 -10.01
N ALA A 39 3.60 9.21 -9.06
CA ALA A 39 3.46 7.90 -8.44
C ALA A 39 2.32 7.97 -7.44
N ALA A 40 1.09 7.70 -7.89
CA ALA A 40 0.04 7.26 -6.99
C ALA A 40 0.46 5.91 -6.37
N SER A 41 -0.16 5.51 -5.27
CA SER A 41 0.09 4.21 -4.62
C SER A 41 -0.30 3.01 -5.51
N PHE A 42 -0.89 3.26 -6.68
CA PHE A 42 -1.27 2.29 -7.70
C PHE A 42 -0.66 2.61 -9.08
N LYS A 43 -0.64 1.59 -9.95
CA LYS A 43 -0.05 1.71 -11.30
C LYS A 43 -0.96 2.47 -12.26
N CYS A 44 -0.58 3.70 -12.59
CA CYS A 44 -1.18 4.47 -13.68
C CYS A 44 -0.97 3.78 -15.03
N ASN A 45 -2.05 3.28 -15.65
CA ASN A 45 -1.98 2.64 -16.96
C ASN A 45 -3.31 2.76 -17.73
N GLY A 46 -3.35 2.26 -18.97
CA GLY A 46 -4.54 2.38 -19.83
C GLY A 46 -5.83 1.76 -19.26
N LYS A 47 -5.69 0.76 -18.38
CA LYS A 47 -6.81 0.05 -17.72
C LYS A 47 -7.33 0.75 -16.45
N SER A 48 -6.70 1.85 -16.03
CA SER A 48 -7.16 2.63 -14.90
C SER A 48 -8.58 3.16 -15.15
N SER A 49 -9.37 3.23 -14.07
CA SER A 49 -10.71 3.81 -14.09
C SER A 49 -10.69 5.31 -14.43
N ALA A 50 -11.86 5.92 -14.62
CA ALA A 50 -11.95 7.37 -14.78
C ALA A 50 -11.38 8.12 -13.56
N SER A 51 -11.76 7.71 -12.34
CA SER A 51 -11.28 8.36 -11.10
C SER A 51 -9.78 8.18 -10.90
N GLU A 52 -9.21 7.02 -11.23
CA GLU A 52 -7.78 6.76 -11.15
C GLU A 52 -6.99 7.58 -12.17
N LYS A 53 -7.52 7.74 -13.40
CA LYS A 53 -6.91 8.60 -14.42
C LYS A 53 -6.86 10.07 -14.00
N ILE A 54 -7.80 10.53 -13.18
CA ILE A 54 -7.79 11.87 -12.60
C ILE A 54 -6.64 12.00 -11.60
N VAL A 55 -6.51 11.03 -10.68
CA VAL A 55 -5.41 11.00 -9.70
C VAL A 55 -4.04 10.95 -10.40
N CYS A 56 -3.89 10.11 -11.43
CA CYS A 56 -2.65 9.97 -12.21
C CYS A 56 -2.23 11.23 -12.99
N LYS A 57 -3.07 12.27 -13.06
CA LYS A 57 -2.77 13.52 -13.76
C LYS A 57 -2.63 14.71 -12.82
N ASP A 58 -2.92 14.52 -11.54
CA ASP A 58 -2.92 15.58 -10.54
C ASP A 58 -1.98 15.18 -9.38
N PRO A 59 -0.78 15.78 -9.30
CA PRO A 59 0.15 15.53 -8.22
C PRO A 59 -0.42 15.78 -6.81
N ALA A 60 -1.35 16.72 -6.66
CA ALA A 60 -1.98 16.98 -5.36
C ALA A 60 -2.92 15.84 -4.96
N LEU A 61 -3.63 15.23 -5.91
CA LEU A 61 -4.44 14.03 -5.66
C LEU A 61 -3.57 12.78 -5.45
N SER A 62 -2.42 12.70 -6.12
CA SER A 62 -1.42 11.65 -5.87
C SER A 62 -0.90 11.71 -4.43
N ALA A 63 -0.58 12.91 -3.93
CA ALA A 63 -0.16 13.09 -2.54
C ALA A 63 -1.27 12.72 -1.53
N LEU A 64 -2.54 13.00 -1.86
CA LEU A 64 -3.66 12.55 -1.04
C LEU A 64 -3.84 11.03 -1.04
N ASP A 65 -3.49 10.35 -2.14
CA ASP A 65 -3.49 8.88 -2.20
C ASP A 65 -2.40 8.27 -1.30
N ASP A 66 -1.22 8.89 -1.24
CA ASP A 66 -0.16 8.50 -0.29
C ASP A 66 -0.59 8.75 1.16
N HIS A 67 -1.20 9.90 1.45
CA HIS A 67 -1.73 10.20 2.79
C HIS A 67 -2.82 9.21 3.22
N LEU A 68 -3.70 8.83 2.30
CA LEU A 68 -4.69 7.79 2.54
C LEU A 68 -4.03 6.46 2.91
N ALA A 69 -2.94 6.08 2.24
CA ALA A 69 -2.20 4.86 2.55
C ALA A 69 -1.62 4.90 3.97
N THR A 70 -1.09 6.04 4.42
CA THR A 70 -0.62 6.22 5.80
C THR A 70 -1.76 6.15 6.82
N ALA A 71 -2.86 6.87 6.60
CA ALA A 71 -4.03 6.83 7.49
C ALA A 71 -4.61 5.41 7.61
N TRP A 72 -4.63 4.68 6.49
CA TRP A 72 -5.02 3.28 6.45
C TRP A 72 -4.09 2.40 7.30
N GLN A 73 -2.78 2.58 7.21
CA GLN A 73 -1.81 1.82 8.00
C GLN A 73 -2.03 2.04 9.50
N HIS A 74 -2.19 3.28 9.93
CA HIS A 74 -2.48 3.61 11.33
C HIS A 74 -3.76 2.93 11.83
N ALA A 75 -4.88 3.10 11.11
CA ALA A 75 -6.15 2.47 11.46
C ALA A 75 -6.05 0.93 11.50
N ARG A 76 -5.29 0.32 10.59
CA ARG A 76 -5.07 -1.12 10.55
C ARG A 76 -4.25 -1.62 11.74
N ASP A 77 -3.28 -0.85 12.21
CA ASP A 77 -2.40 -1.26 13.31
C ASP A 77 -3.10 -1.10 14.69
N THR A 78 -4.17 -0.29 14.75
CA THR A 78 -4.91 -0.02 15.99
C THR A 78 -6.28 -0.70 16.08
N THR A 79 -6.93 -1.00 14.95
CA THR A 79 -8.29 -1.58 14.90
C THR A 79 -8.43 -2.87 15.72
N LEU A 80 -9.62 -3.05 16.29
CA LEU A 80 -10.05 -4.30 16.94
C LEU A 80 -10.75 -5.25 15.95
N ASP A 81 -11.14 -4.77 14.78
CA ASP A 81 -11.82 -5.54 13.72
C ASP A 81 -11.18 -5.25 12.35
N ALA A 82 -10.14 -6.03 12.02
CA ALA A 82 -9.46 -5.91 10.74
C ALA A 82 -10.34 -6.32 9.55
N GLY A 83 -11.32 -7.20 9.75
CA GLY A 83 -12.21 -7.67 8.68
C GLY A 83 -13.17 -6.59 8.24
N ALA A 84 -13.81 -5.90 9.20
CA ALA A 84 -14.67 -4.75 8.91
C ALA A 84 -13.89 -3.61 8.24
N LEU A 85 -12.68 -3.33 8.73
CA LEU A 85 -11.82 -2.29 8.17
C LEU A 85 -11.47 -2.59 6.70
N GLU A 86 -11.09 -3.84 6.39
CA GLU A 86 -10.77 -4.29 5.01
C GLU A 86 -11.98 -4.26 4.07
N ALA A 87 -13.15 -4.68 4.58
CA ALA A 87 -14.40 -4.59 3.84
C ALA A 87 -14.73 -3.12 3.49
N ALA A 88 -14.59 -2.21 4.47
CA ALA A 88 -14.81 -0.78 4.26
C ALA A 88 -13.83 -0.19 3.24
N ARG A 89 -12.54 -0.57 3.27
CA ARG A 89 -11.55 -0.15 2.27
C ARG A 89 -12.00 -0.46 0.85
N THR A 90 -12.38 -1.72 0.61
CA THR A 90 -12.81 -2.19 -0.71
C THR A 90 -14.07 -1.45 -1.16
N GLN A 91 -15.06 -1.34 -0.28
CA GLN A 91 -16.32 -0.64 -0.57
C GLN A 91 -16.11 0.83 -0.92
N GLN A 92 -15.32 1.57 -0.13
CA GLN A 92 -15.07 2.99 -0.36
C GLN A 92 -14.26 3.21 -1.64
N TRP A 93 -13.27 2.37 -1.92
CA TRP A 93 -12.51 2.45 -3.16
C TRP A 93 -13.40 2.23 -4.39
N LEU A 94 -14.23 1.18 -4.39
CA LEU A 94 -15.19 0.91 -5.46
C LEU A 94 -16.19 2.05 -5.62
N TRP A 95 -16.70 2.61 -4.52
CA TRP A 95 -17.61 3.75 -4.57
C TRP A 95 -16.99 4.92 -5.34
N ARG A 96 -15.73 5.28 -5.06
CA ARG A 96 -15.01 6.34 -5.78
C ARG A 96 -14.93 6.05 -7.28
N GLN A 97 -14.64 4.80 -7.65
CA GLN A 97 -14.53 4.40 -9.06
C GLN A 97 -15.84 4.61 -9.83
N HIS A 98 -16.98 4.38 -9.17
CA HIS A 98 -18.30 4.45 -9.80
C HIS A 98 -18.95 5.83 -9.76
N HIS A 99 -18.61 6.67 -8.77
CA HIS A 99 -19.35 7.92 -8.52
C HIS A 99 -18.56 9.19 -8.81
N CYS A 100 -17.22 9.16 -8.83
CA CYS A 100 -16.43 10.35 -9.12
C CYS A 100 -15.97 10.41 -10.58
N SER A 101 -16.35 11.49 -11.26
CA SER A 101 -15.99 11.79 -12.65
C SER A 101 -15.17 13.07 -12.83
N ASP A 102 -14.88 13.80 -11.74
CA ASP A 102 -14.09 15.02 -11.75
C ASP A 102 -13.14 15.13 -10.55
N GLN A 103 -12.21 16.10 -10.62
CA GLN A 103 -11.17 16.34 -9.62
C GLN A 103 -11.75 16.75 -8.26
N ALA A 104 -12.83 17.54 -8.24
CA ALA A 104 -13.44 18.02 -7.01
C ALA A 104 -14.08 16.87 -6.20
N CYS A 105 -14.78 15.96 -6.87
CA CYS A 105 -15.34 14.75 -6.26
C CYS A 105 -14.23 13.86 -5.69
N VAL A 106 -13.18 13.60 -6.47
CA VAL A 106 -12.06 12.75 -6.03
C VAL A 106 -11.36 13.37 -4.81
N LYS A 107 -11.11 14.68 -4.82
CA LYS A 107 -10.52 15.38 -3.68
C LYS A 107 -11.40 15.27 -2.43
N SER A 108 -12.70 15.58 -2.55
CA SER A 108 -13.65 15.49 -1.44
C SER A 108 -13.73 14.08 -0.86
N TRP A 109 -13.66 13.06 -1.72
CA TRP A 109 -13.61 11.67 -1.28
C TRP A 109 -12.34 11.37 -0.47
N TYR A 110 -11.16 11.82 -0.91
CA TYR A 110 -9.91 11.63 -0.16
C TYR A 110 -9.97 12.34 1.19
N ASP A 111 -10.32 13.63 1.20
CA ASP A 111 -10.38 14.44 2.42
C ASP A 111 -11.29 13.77 3.47
N ARG A 112 -12.49 13.32 3.05
CA ARG A 112 -13.42 12.62 3.92
C ARG A 112 -12.85 11.28 4.39
N ARG A 113 -12.31 10.46 3.47
CA ARG A 113 -11.87 9.10 3.83
C ARG A 113 -10.65 9.10 4.75
N ILE A 114 -9.74 10.05 4.57
CA ILE A 114 -8.60 10.25 5.47
C ILE A 114 -9.11 10.64 6.86
N ALA A 115 -10.01 11.63 6.95
CA ALA A 115 -10.57 12.04 8.23
C ALA A 115 -11.33 10.92 8.96
N GLU A 116 -12.06 10.08 8.24
CA GLU A 116 -12.70 8.87 8.79
C GLU A 116 -11.66 7.91 9.38
N LEU A 117 -10.59 7.59 8.65
CA LEU A 117 -9.54 6.66 9.10
C LEU A 117 -8.75 7.20 10.29
N ASP A 118 -8.45 8.50 10.31
CA ASP A 118 -7.78 9.14 11.44
C ASP A 118 -8.68 9.11 12.70
N ALA A 119 -9.99 9.31 12.53
CA ALA A 119 -10.94 9.21 13.64
C ALA A 119 -11.05 7.78 14.17
N ASP A 120 -11.07 6.78 13.28
CA ASP A 120 -11.08 5.35 13.63
C ASP A 120 -9.83 4.96 14.43
N ASP A 121 -8.64 5.39 13.98
CA ASP A 121 -7.37 5.14 14.66
C ASP A 121 -7.36 5.74 16.08
N GLU A 122 -7.78 7.00 16.20
CA GLU A 122 -7.87 7.68 17.49
C GLU A 122 -8.90 7.05 18.43
N GLN A 123 -10.04 6.59 17.89
CA GLN A 123 -11.03 5.84 18.66
C GLN A 123 -10.47 4.51 19.15
N ALA A 124 -9.77 3.76 18.29
CA ALA A 124 -9.19 2.48 18.62
C ALA A 124 -8.09 2.60 19.69
N LYS A 125 -7.24 3.63 19.61
CA LYS A 125 -6.23 3.95 20.64
C LYS A 125 -6.89 4.22 22.00
N ARG A 126 -7.94 5.05 22.03
CA ARG A 126 -8.70 5.34 23.27
C ARG A 126 -9.29 4.08 23.87
N ALA A 127 -10.01 3.29 23.06
CA ALA A 127 -10.62 2.03 23.51
C ALA A 127 -9.57 1.05 24.07
N ARG A 128 -8.39 0.95 23.44
CA ARG A 128 -7.27 0.11 23.93
C ARG A 128 -6.71 0.62 25.26
N SER A 129 -6.57 1.93 25.44
CA SER A 129 -6.12 2.53 26.69
C SER A 129 -7.12 2.27 27.82
N GLU A 130 -8.41 2.49 27.56
CA GLU A 130 -9.48 2.24 28.53
C GLU A 130 -9.54 0.77 28.94
N ALA A 131 -9.41 -0.16 27.99
CA ALA A 131 -9.36 -1.59 28.27
C ALA A 131 -8.14 -1.98 29.12
N PHE A 132 -6.99 -1.34 28.89
CA PHE A 132 -5.79 -1.53 29.70
C PHE A 132 -6.00 -1.01 31.13
N ASP A 133 -6.51 0.21 31.30
CA ASP A 133 -6.80 0.78 32.62
C ASP A 133 -7.83 -0.04 33.39
N ALA A 134 -8.89 -0.52 32.72
CA ALA A 134 -9.86 -1.42 33.32
C ALA A 134 -9.24 -2.75 33.79
N SER A 135 -8.24 -3.24 33.05
CA SER A 135 -7.50 -4.45 33.44
C SER A 135 -6.55 -4.19 34.60
N LEU A 136 -5.94 -3.00 34.67
CA LEU A 136 -5.06 -2.59 35.77
C LEU A 136 -5.84 -2.39 37.07
N ALA A 137 -7.03 -1.78 37.00
CA ALA A 137 -7.90 -1.57 38.15
C ALA A 137 -8.28 -2.88 38.85
N LYS A 138 -8.43 -3.98 38.09
CA LYS A 138 -8.73 -5.31 38.62
C LYS A 138 -7.57 -5.96 39.39
N GLN A 139 -6.34 -5.45 39.27
CA GLN A 139 -5.15 -6.04 39.89
C GLN A 139 -4.93 -5.61 41.35
N ASN A 140 -5.78 -4.74 41.91
CA ASN A 140 -5.68 -4.24 43.29
C ASN A 140 -4.28 -3.73 43.67
N LEU A 141 -3.57 -3.10 42.72
CA LEU A 141 -2.24 -2.54 42.96
C LEU A 141 -2.33 -1.29 43.83
N ALA A 142 -1.26 -1.01 44.60
CA ALA A 142 -1.08 0.30 45.21
C ALA A 142 -1.04 1.39 44.12
N PRO A 143 -1.54 2.63 44.37
CA PRO A 143 -1.58 3.69 43.36
C PRO A 143 -0.22 3.95 42.69
N SER A 144 0.86 3.98 43.46
CA SER A 144 2.23 4.18 42.94
C SER A 144 2.68 3.08 41.98
N ALA A 145 2.25 1.83 42.21
CA ALA A 145 2.55 0.71 41.32
C ALA A 145 1.72 0.78 40.02
N ALA A 146 0.45 1.15 40.12
CA ALA A 146 -0.40 1.39 38.94
C ALA A 146 0.16 2.52 38.06
N ASP A 147 0.63 3.61 38.67
CA ASP A 147 1.23 4.74 37.96
C ASP A 147 2.55 4.37 37.29
N ALA A 148 3.39 3.55 37.95
CA ALA A 148 4.60 3.02 37.33
C ALA A 148 4.29 2.19 36.08
N VAL A 149 3.26 1.33 36.14
CA VAL A 149 2.80 0.50 35.01
C VAL A 149 2.30 1.37 33.84
N ARG A 150 1.52 2.42 34.12
CA ARG A 150 1.08 3.39 33.09
C ARG A 150 2.27 4.09 32.43
N LYS A 151 3.26 4.54 33.23
CA LYS A 151 4.46 5.19 32.71
C LYS A 151 5.27 4.25 31.81
N MET A 152 5.41 2.98 32.20
CA MET A 152 6.08 1.97 31.38
C MET A 152 5.35 1.73 30.05
N LYS A 153 4.01 1.66 30.08
CA LYS A 153 3.20 1.52 28.86
C LYS A 153 3.36 2.73 27.94
N GLY A 154 3.32 3.95 28.47
CA GLY A 154 3.53 5.18 27.71
C GLY A 154 4.91 5.24 27.03
N ALA A 155 5.97 4.88 27.75
CA ALA A 155 7.32 4.81 27.19
C ALA A 155 7.45 3.75 26.07
N ALA A 156 6.80 2.58 26.24
CA ALA A 156 6.79 1.54 25.21
C ALA A 156 6.03 1.98 23.95
N VAL A 157 4.91 2.71 24.09
CA VAL A 157 4.18 3.27 22.95
C VAL A 157 5.01 4.32 22.22
N ALA A 158 5.65 5.24 22.95
CA ALA A 158 6.51 6.27 22.35
C ALA A 158 7.70 5.68 21.55
N ASN A 159 8.31 4.60 22.06
CA ASN A 159 9.37 3.88 21.35
C ASN A 159 8.85 3.12 20.13
N ALA A 160 7.62 2.59 20.17
CA ALA A 160 7.01 1.94 19.00
C ALA A 160 6.66 2.95 17.89
N THR A 161 6.15 4.13 18.25
CA THR A 161 5.81 5.19 17.28
C THR A 161 7.05 5.75 16.58
N THR A 162 8.19 5.84 17.28
CA THR A 162 9.45 6.30 16.70
C THR A 162 10.10 5.25 15.78
N ALA A 163 9.89 3.96 16.03
CA ALA A 163 10.39 2.88 15.18
C ALA A 163 9.62 2.72 13.85
N SER A 164 8.33 3.08 13.80
CA SER A 164 7.52 3.05 12.56
C SER A 164 7.69 4.28 11.66
N ALA A 165 8.46 5.29 12.09
CA ALA A 165 8.72 6.52 11.33
C ALA A 165 10.04 6.47 10.52
N GLN A 166 10.71 5.30 10.46
CA GLN A 166 11.98 5.07 9.75
C GLN A 166 11.84 4.13 8.57
#